data_AF-A0A534R178-F1
#
_entry.id   AF-A0A534R178-F1
#
_cell.length_a   1.000
_cell.length_b   1.000
_cell.length_c   1.000
_cell.angle_alpha   90.00
_cell.angle_beta   90.00
_cell.angle_gamma   90.00
#
_symmetry.space_group_name_H-M   'P 1'
#
loop_
_entity.id
_entity.type
_entity.pdbx_description
1 polymer ?
#
loop_
_entity_poly.entity_id
_entity_poly.type
_entity_poly.pdbx_seq_one_letter_code
_entity_poly.pdbx_strand_id
1 'polypeptide(L)'
;GEQDLREFIQDGAPRRKREDADYRAKVEAATLRMPAYRAFLSTSQVDDLVAFLRATSGQILPDEALAARGAERAAELGCFACHGPLGAGGVSNPGSFKGYIPGFWGADFDELVRDDGELRQWIAEGGIPRISEHPIGRIFVRRQVIKMPAFGHGHVQSPEDIDALMAYLRWIRAGSWKSLTRVAAGG
;
A
#
# COMPACT_ATOMS: atom_id res chain seq x y z
N GLY A 1 -15.47 -1.91 15.21
CA GLY A 1 -16.19 -2.30 13.97
C GLY A 1 -16.02 -1.24 12.90
N GLU A 2 -16.61 -1.41 11.72
CA GLU A 2 -16.48 -0.45 10.59
C GLU A 2 -16.88 0.98 10.98
N GLN A 3 -18.02 1.13 11.67
CA GLN A 3 -18.51 2.42 12.16
C GLN A 3 -17.50 3.11 13.09
N ASP A 4 -16.76 2.36 13.91
CA ASP A 4 -15.74 2.94 14.78
C ASP A 4 -14.58 3.52 13.98
N LEU A 5 -14.16 2.85 12.91
CA LEU A 5 -13.09 3.34 12.04
C LEU A 5 -13.52 4.64 11.37
N ARG A 6 -14.77 4.69 10.90
CA ARG A 6 -15.36 5.90 10.32
C ARG A 6 -15.36 7.06 11.31
N GLU A 7 -15.79 6.83 12.55
CA GLU A 7 -15.80 7.86 13.59
C GLU A 7 -14.38 8.26 14.04
N PHE A 8 -13.42 7.34 14.06
CA PHE A 8 -12.01 7.67 14.28
C PHE A 8 -11.48 8.62 13.19
N ILE A 9 -11.76 8.34 11.92
CA ILE A 9 -11.32 9.18 10.80
C ILE A 9 -12.01 10.54 10.87
N GLN A 10 -13.33 10.56 11.01
CA GLN A 10 -14.10 11.80 10.91
C GLN A 10 -13.94 12.69 12.14
N ASP A 11 -13.95 12.09 13.34
CA ASP A 11 -14.11 12.81 14.60
C ASP A 11 -12.92 12.62 15.56
N GLY A 12 -11.86 11.92 15.15
CA GLY A 12 -10.68 11.64 15.96
C GLY A 12 -10.89 10.53 17.02
N ALA A 13 -12.14 10.17 17.33
CA ALA A 13 -12.48 9.03 18.19
C ALA A 13 -13.95 8.59 18.03
N PRO A 14 -14.27 7.30 18.27
CA PRO A 14 -15.64 6.79 18.29
C PRO A 14 -16.49 7.49 19.34
N ARG A 15 -17.78 7.69 19.05
CA ARG A 15 -18.74 8.36 19.93
C ARG A 15 -18.70 7.79 21.35
N ARG A 16 -18.75 6.46 21.49
CA ARG A 16 -18.69 5.80 22.82
C ARG A 16 -17.46 6.19 23.65
N LYS A 17 -16.32 6.42 22.99
CA LYS A 17 -15.07 6.81 23.63
C LYS A 17 -15.06 8.31 23.93
N ARG A 18 -15.63 9.12 23.04
CA ARG A 18 -15.81 10.56 23.28
C ARG A 18 -16.78 10.86 24.43
N GLU A 19 -17.72 9.97 24.72
CA GLU A 19 -18.66 10.08 25.85
C GLU A 19 -18.06 9.59 27.18
N ASP A 20 -16.94 8.85 27.13
CA ASP A 20 -16.22 8.34 28.30
C ASP A 20 -15.28 9.41 28.88
N ALA A 21 -15.53 9.80 30.14
CA ALA A 21 -14.77 10.84 30.84
C ALA A 21 -13.28 10.47 31.03
N ASP A 22 -12.98 9.20 31.32
CA ASP A 22 -11.60 8.75 31.54
C ASP A 22 -10.82 8.74 30.22
N TYR A 23 -11.48 8.34 29.12
CA TYR A 23 -10.88 8.40 27.80
C TYR A 23 -10.59 9.85 27.37
N ARG A 24 -11.54 10.76 27.60
CA ARG A 24 -11.35 12.19 27.30
C ARG A 24 -10.16 12.77 28.05
N ALA A 25 -10.05 12.50 29.35
CA ALA A 25 -8.92 12.96 30.16
C ALA A 25 -7.58 12.42 29.62
N LYS A 26 -7.54 11.14 29.21
CA LYS A 26 -6.34 10.54 28.59
C LYS A 26 -5.96 11.21 27.27
N VAL A 27 -6.93 11.51 26.40
CA VAL A 27 -6.67 12.16 25.11
C VAL A 27 -6.25 13.62 25.29
N GLU A 28 -6.82 14.34 26.26
CA GLU A 28 -6.44 15.72 26.59
C GLU A 28 -5.01 15.81 27.11
N ALA A 29 -4.58 14.82 27.91
CA ALA A 29 -3.21 14.72 28.39
C ALA A 29 -2.20 14.21 27.34
N ALA A 30 -2.65 13.68 26.19
CA ALA A 30 -1.78 13.07 25.20
C ALA A 30 -1.08 14.12 24.31
N THR A 31 0.24 13.99 24.15
CA THR A 31 1.04 14.84 23.24
C THR A 31 0.64 14.67 21.78
N LEU A 32 0.24 13.46 21.38
CA LEU A 32 -0.24 13.12 20.04
C LEU A 32 -1.68 12.63 20.16
N ARG A 33 -2.56 13.25 19.39
CA ARG A 33 -4.00 12.94 19.32
C ARG A 33 -4.43 12.80 17.87
N MET A 34 -5.35 11.88 17.62
CA MET A 34 -5.93 11.71 16.29
C MET A 34 -6.73 12.96 15.90
N PRO A 35 -6.39 13.62 14.78
CA PRO A 35 -7.20 14.73 14.27
C PRO A 35 -8.56 14.26 13.77
N ALA A 36 -9.52 15.18 13.74
CA ALA A 36 -10.80 14.99 13.07
C ALA A 36 -10.67 15.41 11.60
N TYR A 37 -10.83 14.46 10.66
CA TYR A 37 -10.67 14.74 9.22
C TYR A 37 -11.98 15.06 8.49
N ARG A 38 -13.11 15.15 9.21
CA ARG A 38 -14.44 15.44 8.62
C ARG A 38 -14.47 16.66 7.70
N ALA A 39 -13.68 17.69 8.00
CA ALA A 39 -13.61 18.92 7.21
C ALA A 39 -12.77 18.80 5.92
N PHE A 40 -11.99 17.73 5.78
CA PHE A 40 -10.99 17.57 4.70
C PHE A 40 -11.32 16.43 3.73
N LEU A 41 -12.19 15.50 4.11
CA LEU A 41 -12.50 14.30 3.35
C LEU A 41 -13.98 14.24 2.94
N SER A 42 -14.23 13.87 1.69
CA SER A 42 -15.56 13.49 1.24
C SER A 42 -15.99 12.14 1.83
N THR A 43 -17.29 11.83 1.77
CA THR A 43 -17.81 10.52 2.20
C THR A 43 -17.12 9.36 1.48
N SER A 44 -16.90 9.48 0.17
CA SER A 44 -16.24 8.42 -0.61
C SER A 44 -14.77 8.24 -0.22
N GLN A 45 -14.07 9.32 0.13
CA GLN A 45 -12.69 9.24 0.63
C GLN A 45 -12.62 8.58 2.02
N VAL A 46 -13.63 8.83 2.87
CA VAL A 46 -13.74 8.13 4.16
C VAL A 46 -14.01 6.64 3.94
N ASP A 47 -14.88 6.28 3.00
CA ASP A 47 -15.14 4.87 2.64
C ASP A 47 -13.87 4.16 2.16
N ASP A 48 -13.13 4.79 1.25
CA ASP A 48 -11.85 4.28 0.75
C ASP A 48 -10.83 4.08 1.88
N LEU A 49 -10.76 5.02 2.84
CA LEU A 49 -9.83 4.92 3.96
C LEU A 49 -10.23 3.83 4.96
N VAL A 50 -11.53 3.67 5.23
CA VAL A 50 -12.03 2.55 6.05
C VAL A 50 -11.70 1.22 5.38
N ALA A 51 -11.90 1.09 4.06
CA ALA A 51 -11.53 -0.09 3.31
C ALA A 51 -10.03 -0.40 3.42
N PHE A 52 -9.20 0.63 3.27
CA PHE A 52 -7.77 0.51 3.37
C PHE A 52 -7.32 0.06 4.77
N LEU A 53 -7.88 0.64 5.84
CA LEU A 53 -7.56 0.27 7.22
C LEU A 53 -7.98 -1.18 7.55
N ARG A 54 -9.09 -1.65 6.99
CA ARG A 54 -9.53 -3.04 7.14
C ARG A 54 -8.60 -4.00 6.39
N ALA A 55 -8.23 -3.68 5.15
CA ALA A 55 -7.28 -4.50 4.39
C ALA A 55 -5.89 -4.56 5.07
N THR A 56 -5.37 -3.42 5.50
CA THR A 56 -4.05 -3.33 6.17
C THR A 56 -4.02 -4.00 7.55
N SER A 57 -5.16 -4.11 8.24
CA SER A 57 -5.28 -4.88 9.49
C SER A 57 -5.49 -6.39 9.27
N GLY A 58 -5.38 -6.87 8.02
CA GLY A 58 -5.57 -8.28 7.67
C GLY A 58 -7.03 -8.73 7.65
N GLN A 59 -7.98 -7.80 7.71
CA GLN A 59 -9.42 -8.11 7.68
C GLN A 59 -9.95 -8.31 6.24
N ILE A 60 -9.12 -8.04 5.22
CA ILE A 60 -9.43 -8.25 3.81
C ILE A 60 -8.20 -8.84 3.14
N LEU A 61 -8.34 -10.05 2.58
CA LEU A 61 -7.32 -10.75 1.79
C LEU A 61 -7.86 -11.00 0.37
N PRO A 62 -6.98 -11.22 -0.62
CA PRO A 62 -7.41 -11.69 -1.94
C PRO A 62 -8.14 -13.03 -1.81
N ASP A 63 -9.26 -13.18 -2.49
CA ASP A 63 -10.02 -14.42 -2.64
C ASP A 63 -9.42 -15.35 -3.70
N GLU A 64 -8.75 -14.76 -4.71
CA GLU A 64 -7.98 -15.50 -5.71
C GLU A 64 -6.71 -16.12 -5.10
N ALA A 65 -6.60 -17.45 -5.13
CA ALA A 65 -5.52 -18.21 -4.49
C ALA A 65 -4.10 -17.74 -4.90
N LEU A 66 -3.90 -17.38 -6.16
CA LEU A 66 -2.58 -16.92 -6.62
C LEU A 66 -2.24 -15.52 -6.11
N ALA A 67 -3.22 -14.62 -6.03
CA ALA A 67 -3.05 -13.29 -5.45
C ALA A 67 -2.86 -13.38 -3.92
N ALA A 68 -3.54 -14.30 -3.24
CA ALA A 68 -3.35 -14.57 -1.82
C ALA A 68 -1.91 -15.04 -1.54
N ARG A 69 -1.42 -16.03 -2.30
CA ARG A 69 -0.01 -16.47 -2.25
C ARG A 69 0.96 -15.32 -2.53
N GLY A 70 0.61 -14.45 -3.47
CA GLY A 70 1.39 -13.24 -3.78
C GLY A 70 1.48 -12.27 -2.61
N ALA A 71 0.37 -12.04 -1.91
CA ALA A 71 0.33 -11.19 -0.72
C ALA A 71 1.20 -11.75 0.41
N GLU A 72 1.13 -13.06 0.65
CA GLU A 72 1.98 -13.77 1.62
C GLU A 72 3.46 -13.63 1.25
N ARG A 73 3.80 -13.92 -0.01
CA ARG A 73 5.19 -13.81 -0.47
C ARG A 73 5.71 -12.38 -0.40
N ALA A 74 4.88 -11.38 -0.72
CA ALA A 74 5.25 -9.98 -0.58
C ALA A 74 5.55 -9.59 0.88
N ALA A 75 4.82 -10.17 1.85
CA ALA A 75 5.10 -9.98 3.26
C ALA A 75 6.41 -10.66 3.68
N GLU A 76 6.61 -11.93 3.31
CA GLU A 76 7.82 -12.71 3.62
C GLU A 76 9.10 -12.11 3.03
N LEU A 77 9.01 -11.58 1.81
CA LEU A 77 10.10 -10.88 1.13
C LEU A 77 10.32 -9.46 1.66
N GLY A 78 9.47 -8.97 2.56
CA GLY A 78 9.58 -7.64 3.15
C GLY A 78 9.25 -6.50 2.19
N CYS A 79 8.49 -6.76 1.12
CA CYS A 79 8.16 -5.75 0.10
C CYS A 79 7.50 -4.50 0.71
N PHE A 80 6.63 -4.69 1.70
CA PHE A 80 5.90 -3.62 2.39
C PHE A 80 6.78 -2.75 3.30
N ALA A 81 7.99 -3.19 3.65
CA ALA A 81 8.91 -2.37 4.44
C ALA A 81 9.40 -1.14 3.64
N CYS A 82 9.49 -1.29 2.31
CA CYS A 82 9.90 -0.23 1.40
C CYS A 82 8.70 0.39 0.66
N HIS A 83 7.78 -0.43 0.17
CA HIS A 83 6.62 0.06 -0.56
C HIS A 83 5.45 0.47 0.35
N GLY A 84 5.62 0.49 1.66
CA GLY A 84 4.59 0.86 2.61
C GLY A 84 3.47 -0.18 2.75
N PRO A 85 2.49 0.07 3.64
CA PRO A 85 1.40 -0.86 3.91
C PRO A 85 0.60 -1.19 2.63
N LEU A 86 0.45 -2.49 2.33
CA LEU A 86 -0.16 -2.98 1.08
C LEU A 86 0.43 -2.38 -0.21
N GLY A 87 1.66 -1.88 -0.15
CA GLY A 87 2.28 -1.23 -1.29
C GLY A 87 1.75 0.16 -1.60
N ALA A 88 1.26 0.92 -0.61
CA ALA A 88 0.76 2.28 -0.82
C ALA A 88 1.84 3.31 -1.23
N GLY A 89 3.11 2.99 -1.08
CA GLY A 89 4.25 3.86 -1.37
C GLY A 89 4.53 4.89 -0.26
N GLY A 90 5.35 5.89 -0.60
CA GLY A 90 5.57 7.09 0.22
C GLY A 90 6.74 7.01 1.20
N VAL A 91 7.43 5.87 1.31
CA VAL A 91 8.67 5.78 2.08
C VAL A 91 9.74 6.64 1.42
N SER A 92 10.38 7.53 2.18
CA SER A 92 11.40 8.45 1.65
C SER A 92 12.55 7.70 0.97
N ASN A 93 12.92 8.14 -0.23
CA ASN A 93 14.04 7.60 -1.00
C ASN A 93 14.79 8.76 -1.68
N PRO A 94 15.67 9.44 -0.93
CA PRO A 94 16.43 10.57 -1.45
C PRO A 94 17.19 10.21 -2.73
N GLY A 95 17.21 11.12 -3.70
CA GLY A 95 17.88 10.92 -4.98
C GLY A 95 17.11 10.09 -6.02
N SER A 96 16.00 9.45 -5.64
CA SER A 96 15.06 8.84 -6.59
C SER A 96 14.27 9.90 -7.37
N PHE A 97 13.58 9.48 -8.44
CA PHE A 97 12.85 10.40 -9.34
C PHE A 97 11.73 11.18 -8.63
N LYS A 98 10.96 10.50 -7.76
CA LYS A 98 9.85 11.10 -7.00
C LYS A 98 10.28 11.56 -5.60
N GLY A 99 11.47 11.19 -5.15
CA GLY A 99 11.96 11.42 -3.79
C GLY A 99 11.46 10.40 -2.75
N TYR A 100 10.65 9.42 -3.17
CA TYR A 100 10.10 8.34 -2.35
C TYR A 100 9.94 7.07 -3.19
N ILE A 101 9.71 5.95 -2.50
CA ILE A 101 9.42 4.64 -3.09
C ILE A 101 7.97 4.63 -3.58
N PRO A 102 7.71 4.39 -4.87
CA PRO A 102 6.37 4.39 -5.44
C PRO A 102 5.54 3.21 -4.91
N GLY A 103 4.22 3.37 -4.91
CA GLY A 103 3.29 2.29 -4.58
C GLY A 103 3.10 1.28 -5.71
N PHE A 104 2.40 0.19 -5.42
CA PHE A 104 1.96 -0.85 -6.36
C PHE A 104 0.69 -0.45 -7.14
N TRP A 105 0.10 0.68 -6.79
CA TRP A 105 -1.15 1.17 -7.34
C TRP A 105 -1.17 2.71 -7.30
N GLY A 106 -2.13 3.30 -8.03
CA GLY A 106 -2.24 4.75 -8.17
C GLY A 106 -1.36 5.32 -9.28
N ALA A 107 -1.39 6.66 -9.42
CA ALA A 107 -0.81 7.35 -10.57
C ALA A 107 0.69 7.10 -10.75
N ASP A 108 1.46 7.03 -9.66
CA ASP A 108 2.91 6.77 -9.76
C ASP A 108 3.22 5.41 -10.37
N PHE A 109 2.42 4.38 -10.06
CA PHE A 109 2.57 3.07 -10.66
C PHE A 109 2.30 3.14 -12.17
N ASP A 110 1.19 3.76 -12.57
CA ASP A 110 0.79 3.87 -13.98
C ASP A 110 1.76 4.73 -14.81
N GLU A 111 2.47 5.68 -14.18
CA GLU A 111 3.52 6.47 -14.84
C GLU A 111 4.83 5.67 -15.03
N LEU A 112 5.16 4.79 -14.09
CA LEU A 112 6.44 4.10 -14.06
C LEU A 112 6.41 2.77 -14.81
N VAL A 113 5.28 2.05 -14.79
CA VAL A 113 5.11 0.70 -15.32
C VAL A 113 4.18 0.73 -16.53
N ARG A 114 4.69 0.36 -17.71
CA ARG A 114 3.89 0.36 -18.96
C ARG A 114 3.01 -0.86 -19.13
N ASP A 115 3.52 -2.03 -18.74
CA ASP A 115 2.87 -3.32 -18.93
C ASP A 115 3.42 -4.37 -17.97
N ASP A 116 2.81 -5.56 -18.01
CA ASP A 116 3.18 -6.67 -17.12
C ASP A 116 4.58 -7.24 -17.40
N GLY A 117 5.07 -7.13 -18.63
CA GLY A 117 6.43 -7.55 -18.97
C GLY A 117 7.46 -6.66 -18.30
N GLU A 118 7.23 -5.35 -18.36
CA GLU A 118 8.06 -4.34 -17.69
C GLU A 118 8.00 -4.51 -16.16
N LEU A 119 6.82 -4.77 -15.58
CA LEU A 119 6.69 -5.04 -14.15
C LEU A 119 7.43 -6.31 -13.74
N ARG A 120 7.24 -7.42 -14.47
CA ARG A 120 7.94 -8.68 -14.21
C ARG A 120 9.44 -8.47 -14.24
N GLN A 121 9.93 -7.76 -15.26
CA GLN A 121 11.36 -7.47 -15.39
C GLN A 121 11.86 -6.62 -14.22
N TRP A 122 11.09 -5.63 -13.78
CA TRP A 122 11.48 -4.82 -12.63
C TRP A 122 11.61 -5.67 -11.36
N ILE A 123 10.65 -6.56 -11.09
CA ILE A 123 10.72 -7.47 -9.93
C ILE A 123 11.92 -8.40 -10.04
N ALA A 124 12.13 -9.01 -11.21
CA ALA A 124 13.22 -9.97 -11.42
C ALA A 124 14.61 -9.33 -11.34
N GLU A 125 14.80 -8.17 -11.98
CA GLU A 125 16.10 -7.54 -12.22
C GLU A 125 16.38 -6.33 -11.33
N GLY A 126 15.41 -5.88 -10.53
CA GLY A 126 15.54 -4.72 -9.65
C GLY A 126 15.54 -3.37 -10.39
N GLY A 127 15.23 -3.37 -11.70
CA GLY A 127 15.10 -2.15 -12.49
C GLY A 127 14.41 -2.35 -13.83
N ILE A 128 13.96 -1.24 -14.41
CA ILE A 128 13.39 -1.20 -15.77
C ILE A 128 14.46 -0.67 -16.74
N PRO A 129 14.87 -1.43 -17.78
CA PRO A 129 15.87 -1.00 -18.76
C PRO A 129 15.55 0.34 -19.40
N ARG A 130 14.29 0.53 -19.82
CA ARG A 130 13.81 1.80 -20.37
C ARG A 130 14.14 3.00 -19.48
N ILE A 131 14.10 2.86 -18.16
CA ILE A 131 14.39 3.93 -17.22
C ILE A 131 15.89 3.97 -16.89
N SER A 132 16.51 2.82 -16.63
CA SER A 132 17.91 2.71 -16.22
C SER A 132 18.91 3.01 -17.34
N GLU A 133 18.51 2.89 -18.60
CA GLU A 133 19.32 3.18 -19.78
C GLU A 133 19.01 4.55 -20.38
N HIS A 134 17.88 5.18 -20.02
CA HIS A 134 17.53 6.52 -20.49
C HIS A 134 18.55 7.57 -20.02
N PRO A 135 18.97 8.53 -20.88
CA PRO A 135 20.02 9.50 -20.54
C PRO A 135 19.79 10.27 -19.24
N ILE A 136 18.53 10.62 -18.97
CA ILE A 136 18.08 11.32 -17.77
C ILE A 136 17.64 10.32 -16.69
N GLY A 137 16.93 9.25 -17.07
CA GLY A 137 16.37 8.29 -16.11
C GLY A 137 17.45 7.59 -15.28
N ARG A 138 18.56 7.24 -15.94
CA ARG A 138 19.73 6.63 -15.31
C ARG A 138 20.33 7.46 -14.18
N ILE A 139 20.17 8.79 -14.21
CA ILE A 139 20.71 9.68 -13.17
C ILE A 139 20.00 9.39 -11.84
N PHE A 140 18.66 9.30 -11.87
CA PHE A 140 17.85 9.03 -10.68
C PHE A 140 18.01 7.59 -10.20
N VAL A 141 18.06 6.61 -11.12
CA VAL A 141 18.31 5.19 -10.76
C VAL A 141 19.67 5.00 -10.09
N ARG A 142 20.69 5.78 -10.47
CA ARG A 142 22.01 5.73 -9.84
C ARG A 142 22.07 6.45 -8.50
N ARG A 143 21.33 7.55 -8.34
CA ARG A 143 21.35 8.42 -7.16
C ARG A 143 20.45 7.97 -6.02
N GLN A 144 19.40 7.21 -6.30
CA GLN A 144 18.50 6.72 -5.25
C GLN A 144 19.29 5.95 -4.18
N VAL A 145 19.02 6.28 -2.92
CA VAL A 145 19.66 5.65 -1.76
C VAL A 145 19.19 4.21 -1.62
N ILE A 146 17.89 3.98 -1.77
CA ILE A 146 17.27 2.66 -1.72
C ILE A 146 17.09 2.16 -3.14
N LYS A 147 17.60 0.95 -3.41
CA LYS A 147 17.47 0.25 -4.69
C LYS A 147 16.60 -0.98 -4.51
N MET A 148 15.72 -1.21 -5.47
CA MET A 148 14.92 -2.43 -5.49
C MET A 148 15.86 -3.64 -5.71
N PRO A 149 15.79 -4.68 -4.86
CA PRO A 149 16.56 -5.90 -5.08
C PRO A 149 16.14 -6.58 -6.37
N ALA A 150 17.09 -7.28 -7.00
CA ALA A 150 16.85 -8.08 -8.19
C ALA A 150 16.36 -9.47 -7.75
N PHE A 151 15.05 -9.62 -7.52
CA PHE A 151 14.52 -10.78 -6.80
C PHE A 151 14.74 -12.12 -7.53
N GLY A 152 14.87 -12.09 -8.86
CA GLY A 152 15.20 -13.27 -9.67
C GLY A 152 16.58 -13.85 -9.38
N HIS A 153 17.46 -13.08 -8.73
CA HIS A 153 18.85 -13.46 -8.43
C HIS A 153 19.00 -14.02 -7.02
N GLY A 154 18.19 -15.04 -6.69
CA GLY A 154 18.32 -15.81 -5.45
C GLY A 154 17.46 -15.34 -4.26
N HIS A 155 16.51 -14.43 -4.47
CA HIS A 155 15.55 -14.03 -3.42
C HIS A 155 14.19 -14.74 -3.56
N VAL A 156 13.82 -15.12 -4.78
CA VAL A 156 12.68 -16.01 -5.03
C VAL A 156 13.12 -17.46 -5.07
N GLN A 157 12.23 -18.35 -4.61
CA GLN A 157 12.47 -19.79 -4.63
C GLN A 157 12.15 -20.41 -5.99
N SER A 158 11.25 -19.75 -6.74
CA SER A 158 10.73 -20.24 -8.01
C SER A 158 10.30 -19.07 -8.92
N PRO A 159 10.32 -19.23 -10.26
CA PRO A 159 9.72 -18.24 -11.18
C PRO A 159 8.25 -17.94 -10.86
N GLU A 160 7.53 -18.93 -10.33
CA GLU A 160 6.14 -18.83 -9.92
C GLU A 160 5.93 -17.87 -8.72
N ASP A 161 6.97 -17.58 -7.93
CA ASP A 161 6.90 -16.54 -6.89
C ASP A 161 6.64 -15.18 -7.53
N ILE A 162 7.33 -14.87 -8.64
CA ILE A 162 7.12 -13.62 -9.37
C ILE A 162 5.70 -13.59 -9.95
N ASP A 163 5.20 -14.72 -10.46
CA ASP A 163 3.83 -14.82 -10.97
C ASP A 163 2.79 -14.53 -9.88
N ALA A 164 3.02 -15.03 -8.66
CA ALA A 164 2.16 -14.76 -7.52
C ALA A 164 2.22 -13.28 -7.10
N LEU A 165 3.42 -12.69 -7.01
CA LEU A 165 3.59 -11.26 -6.75
C LEU A 165 2.85 -10.42 -7.79
N MET A 166 2.99 -10.75 -9.07
CA MET A 166 2.27 -10.10 -10.18
C MET A 166 0.76 -10.20 -10.01
N ALA A 167 0.24 -11.37 -9.63
CA ALA A 167 -1.19 -11.56 -9.38
C ALA A 167 -1.69 -10.67 -8.22
N TYR A 168 -0.93 -10.59 -7.12
CA TYR A 168 -1.25 -9.69 -6.02
C TYR A 168 -1.24 -8.22 -6.46
N LEU A 169 -0.24 -7.79 -7.23
CA LEU A 169 -0.14 -6.43 -7.75
C LEU A 169 -1.32 -6.06 -8.66
N ARG A 170 -1.77 -7.00 -9.51
CA ARG A 170 -2.98 -6.80 -10.33
C ARG A 170 -4.22 -6.67 -9.47
N TRP A 171 -4.38 -7.54 -8.48
CA TRP A 171 -5.52 -7.52 -7.57
C TRP A 171 -5.60 -6.19 -6.80
N ILE A 172 -4.48 -5.74 -6.20
CA ILE A 172 -4.47 -4.48 -5.44
C ILE A 172 -4.72 -3.27 -6.34
N ARG A 173 -4.18 -3.29 -7.58
CA ARG A 173 -4.37 -2.22 -8.57
C ARG A 173 -5.78 -2.16 -9.13
N ALA A 174 -6.43 -3.30 -9.33
CA ALA A 174 -7.83 -3.37 -9.78
C ALA A 174 -8.80 -2.73 -8.77
N GLY A 175 -8.35 -2.48 -7.53
CA GLY A 175 -9.18 -1.89 -6.50
C GLY A 175 -10.28 -2.82 -6.00
N SER A 176 -10.18 -4.13 -6.25
CA SER A 176 -11.10 -5.16 -5.73
C SER A 176 -11.17 -5.13 -4.20
N TRP A 177 -10.10 -4.73 -3.53
CA TRP A 177 -10.09 -4.47 -2.08
C TRP A 177 -11.07 -3.35 -1.65
N LYS A 178 -11.42 -2.42 -2.55
CA LYS A 178 -12.42 -1.37 -2.29
C LYS A 178 -13.86 -1.90 -2.34
N SER A 179 -14.13 -3.01 -3.04
CA SER A 179 -15.47 -3.61 -3.12
C SER A 179 -15.71 -4.68 -2.06
N LEU A 180 -14.64 -5.35 -1.57
CA LEU A 180 -14.70 -6.34 -0.48
C LEU A 180 -15.19 -5.76 0.86
N THR A 181 -15.26 -4.44 1.01
CA THR A 181 -15.92 -3.78 2.15
C THR A 181 -17.45 -3.77 2.10
N ARG A 182 -18.07 -3.83 0.91
CA ARG A 182 -19.54 -3.78 0.80
C ARG A 182 -20.23 -5.10 1.17
N VAL A 183 -19.58 -6.24 0.95
CA VAL A 183 -20.18 -7.56 1.21
C VAL A 183 -20.15 -7.91 2.70
N ALA A 184 -19.12 -7.49 3.44
CA ALA A 184 -19.02 -7.75 4.88
C ALA A 184 -19.92 -6.85 5.76
N ALA A 185 -20.66 -5.91 5.16
CA ALA A 185 -21.60 -5.02 5.86
C ALA A 185 -23.08 -5.37 5.59
N GLY A 186 -23.35 -6.40 4.78
CA GLY A 186 -24.69 -6.82 4.37
C GLY A 186 -25.07 -8.26 4.75
N GLY A 187 -24.32 -8.90 5.66
CA GLY A 187 -24.60 -10.21 6.22
C GLY A 187 -24.83 -10.15 7.73
#